data_AF-A0A657IUY7-F1
#
_entry.id   AF-A0A657IUY7-F1
#
_cell.length_a   1.000
_cell.length_b   1.000
_cell.length_c   1.000
_cell.angle_alpha   90.00
_cell.angle_beta   90.00
_cell.angle_gamma   90.00
#
_symmetry.space_group_name_H-M   'P 1'
#
loop_
_entity.id
_entity.type
_entity.pdbx_description
1 polymer ?
#
loop_
_entity_poly.entity_id
_entity_poly.type
_entity_poly.pdbx_seq_one_letter_code
_entity_poly.pdbx_strand_id
1 'polypeptide(L)'
;MFQFLGNFPFLPVVAVVAIVLIFIFFVTSIDSASIVMDSMANGHEDESPIRQRVFWTVSIGLVAASILLFAGELGLDALQNVVIIIGLPVFILTFVQAWMIVRAFKEDAGELPPLRTRQWKQVLPVEEYRRRAQEDFTSVQEYSIHPEYDETTAPEYESLVPNTYQEIRRQRTEGGADEAAELAEGTGAGGGPGRRRRDRCRADGGAARVRVRSVLRGK
;
A
#
# COMPACT_ATOMS: atom_id res chain seq x y z
N MET A 1 34.00 -2.52 -32.63
CA MET A 1 34.67 -2.77 -31.33
C MET A 1 35.97 -3.54 -31.49
N PHE A 2 35.97 -4.80 -31.94
CA PHE A 2 37.20 -5.61 -31.99
C PHE A 2 38.32 -5.02 -32.85
N GLN A 3 37.98 -4.31 -33.93
CA GLN A 3 38.96 -3.58 -34.75
C GLN A 3 39.66 -2.43 -34.00
N PHE A 4 38.98 -1.80 -33.03
CA PHE A 4 39.59 -0.78 -32.16
C PHE A 4 40.56 -1.41 -31.15
N LEU A 5 40.15 -2.52 -30.51
CA LEU A 5 41.02 -3.32 -29.63
C LEU A 5 42.23 -3.90 -30.37
N GLY A 6 42.13 -4.02 -31.70
CA GLY A 6 43.20 -4.27 -32.66
C GLY A 6 44.51 -3.54 -32.41
N ASN A 7 44.43 -2.29 -31.93
CA ASN A 7 45.57 -1.40 -31.79
C ASN A 7 46.35 -1.58 -30.46
N PHE A 8 45.91 -2.49 -29.58
CA PHE A 8 46.51 -2.68 -28.27
C PHE A 8 47.32 -3.98 -28.18
N PRO A 9 48.50 -3.98 -27.55
CA PRO A 9 49.38 -5.15 -27.47
C PRO A 9 48.82 -6.33 -26.65
N PHE A 10 47.80 -6.09 -25.82
CA PHE A 10 47.12 -7.12 -25.00
C PHE A 10 45.78 -7.62 -25.59
N LEU A 11 45.57 -7.44 -26.90
CA LEU A 11 44.36 -7.81 -27.63
C LEU A 11 43.75 -9.18 -27.26
N PRO A 12 44.49 -10.32 -27.28
CA PRO A 12 43.86 -11.63 -27.11
C PRO A 12 43.20 -11.78 -25.74
N VAL A 13 43.79 -11.23 -24.67
CA VAL A 13 43.24 -11.30 -23.32
C VAL A 13 41.99 -10.42 -23.22
N VAL A 14 42.07 -9.19 -23.71
CA VAL A 14 40.94 -8.24 -23.63
C VAL A 14 39.77 -8.69 -24.51
N ALA A 15 40.03 -9.32 -25.66
CA ALA A 15 39.00 -9.87 -26.54
C ALA A 15 38.21 -11.00 -25.87
N VAL A 16 38.90 -11.92 -25.17
CA VAL A 16 38.24 -12.98 -24.40
C VAL A 16 37.37 -12.39 -23.29
N VAL A 17 37.90 -11.43 -22.52
CA VAL A 17 37.13 -10.75 -21.47
C VAL A 17 35.92 -10.04 -22.05
N ALA A 18 36.07 -9.35 -23.18
CA ALA A 18 34.97 -8.67 -23.87
C ALA A 18 33.84 -9.64 -24.28
N ILE A 19 34.18 -10.80 -24.85
CA ILE A 19 33.20 -11.82 -25.22
C ILE A 19 32.45 -12.34 -23.98
N VAL A 20 33.17 -12.62 -22.89
CA VAL A 20 32.57 -13.05 -21.61
C VAL A 20 31.62 -11.99 -21.06
N LEU A 21 32.01 -10.72 -21.09
CA LEU A 21 31.15 -9.62 -20.65
C LEU A 21 29.87 -9.52 -21.50
N ILE A 22 30.00 -9.52 -22.82
CA ILE A 22 28.84 -9.48 -23.74
C ILE A 22 27.91 -10.66 -23.46
N PHE A 23 28.45 -11.85 -23.23
CA PHE A 23 27.67 -13.05 -22.91
C PHE A 23 26.89 -12.91 -21.59
N ILE A 24 27.53 -12.46 -20.51
CA ILE A 24 26.88 -12.27 -19.20
C ILE A 24 25.81 -11.19 -19.27
N PHE A 25 26.09 -10.05 -19.91
CA PHE A 25 25.11 -8.99 -20.11
C PHE A 25 23.90 -9.47 -20.90
N PHE A 26 24.13 -10.29 -21.92
CA PHE A 26 23.06 -10.86 -22.74
C PHE A 26 22.16 -11.81 -21.93
N VAL A 27 22.75 -12.74 -21.16
CA VAL A 27 22.00 -13.68 -20.31
C VAL A 27 21.19 -12.94 -19.24
N THR A 28 21.81 -11.96 -18.58
CA THR A 28 21.14 -11.18 -17.51
C THR A 28 19.99 -10.34 -18.07
N SER A 29 20.16 -9.77 -19.27
CA SER A 29 19.11 -9.01 -19.96
C SER A 29 17.91 -9.89 -20.29
N ILE A 30 18.14 -11.08 -20.86
CA ILE A 30 17.07 -12.02 -21.19
C ILE A 30 16.33 -12.53 -19.95
N ASP A 31 17.05 -12.79 -18.85
CA ASP A 31 16.44 -13.20 -17.58
C ASP A 31 15.40 -12.16 -17.12
N SER A 32 15.77 -10.88 -17.07
CA SER A 32 14.86 -9.80 -16.70
C SER A 32 13.68 -9.63 -17.67
N ALA A 33 13.92 -9.78 -18.99
CA ALA A 33 12.88 -9.65 -20.00
C ALA A 33 11.82 -10.76 -19.89
N SER A 34 12.25 -11.99 -19.62
CA SER A 34 11.34 -13.13 -19.46
C SER A 34 10.42 -12.96 -18.25
N ILE A 35 10.90 -12.39 -17.15
CA ILE A 35 10.11 -12.14 -15.94
C ILE A 35 9.02 -11.10 -16.18
N VAL A 36 9.36 -9.99 -16.87
CA VAL A 36 8.38 -8.94 -17.17
C VAL A 36 7.32 -9.44 -18.17
N MET A 37 7.73 -10.21 -19.17
CA MET A 37 6.79 -10.81 -20.13
C MET A 37 5.84 -11.80 -19.44
N ASP A 38 6.38 -12.57 -18.51
CA ASP A 38 5.65 -13.55 -17.72
C ASP A 38 4.64 -12.90 -16.75
N SER A 39 4.98 -11.76 -16.14
CA SER A 39 4.04 -11.00 -15.30
C SER A 39 2.92 -10.35 -16.12
N MET A 40 3.23 -9.83 -17.31
CA MET A 40 2.22 -9.31 -18.24
C MET A 40 1.24 -10.40 -18.72
N ALA A 41 1.71 -11.64 -18.90
CA ALA A 41 0.89 -12.75 -19.37
C ALA A 41 -0.03 -13.35 -18.29
N ASN A 42 0.39 -13.32 -17.01
CA ASN A 42 -0.40 -13.90 -15.92
C ASN A 42 -1.41 -12.92 -15.30
N GLY A 43 -1.18 -11.61 -15.39
CA GLY A 43 -2.13 -10.57 -14.94
C GLY A 43 -2.48 -10.55 -13.44
N HIS A 44 -2.07 -11.57 -12.68
CA HIS A 44 -2.31 -11.76 -11.25
C HIS A 44 -0.97 -11.77 -10.48
N GLU A 45 -1.01 -11.44 -9.19
CA GLU A 45 0.15 -11.42 -8.29
C GLU A 45 0.72 -12.83 -7.96
N ASP A 46 0.10 -13.88 -8.48
CA ASP A 46 0.53 -15.25 -8.25
C ASP A 46 1.82 -15.59 -9.01
N GLU A 47 2.71 -16.33 -8.34
CA GLU A 47 3.98 -16.75 -8.92
C GLU A 47 3.73 -17.65 -10.13
N SER A 48 4.10 -17.15 -11.31
CA SER A 48 3.96 -17.89 -12.56
C SER A 48 4.68 -19.23 -12.52
N PRO A 49 4.11 -20.30 -13.12
CA PRO A 49 4.80 -21.57 -13.23
C PRO A 49 6.11 -21.41 -14.02
N ILE A 50 7.21 -21.98 -13.50
CA ILE A 50 8.56 -21.96 -14.10
C ILE A 50 8.56 -22.35 -15.59
N ARG A 51 7.62 -23.22 -15.99
CA ARG A 51 7.44 -23.67 -17.39
C ARG A 51 7.11 -22.50 -18.34
N GLN A 52 6.32 -21.53 -17.90
CA GLN A 52 5.91 -20.38 -18.70
C GLN A 52 7.07 -19.41 -18.91
N ARG A 53 7.87 -19.16 -17.87
CA ARG A 53 9.09 -18.35 -17.98
C ARG A 53 10.08 -18.96 -18.98
N VAL A 54 10.35 -20.26 -18.86
CA VAL A 54 11.27 -20.96 -19.80
C VAL A 54 10.74 -20.91 -21.22
N PHE A 55 9.42 -21.04 -21.43
CA PHE A 55 8.81 -20.90 -22.75
C PHE A 55 9.10 -19.53 -23.38
N TRP A 56 8.97 -18.44 -22.61
CA TRP A 56 9.27 -17.09 -23.09
C TRP A 56 10.76 -16.87 -23.37
N THR A 57 11.65 -17.37 -22.51
CA THR A 57 13.10 -17.29 -22.74
C THR A 57 13.52 -18.02 -24.02
N VAL A 58 13.00 -19.23 -24.23
CA VAL A 58 13.33 -20.05 -25.42
C VAL A 58 12.74 -19.45 -26.69
N SER A 59 11.53 -18.89 -26.64
CA SER A 59 10.90 -18.28 -27.81
C SER A 59 11.67 -17.04 -28.29
N ILE A 60 12.17 -16.19 -27.38
CA ILE A 60 13.02 -15.03 -27.73
C ILE A 60 14.31 -15.50 -28.42
N GLY A 61 14.97 -16.53 -27.87
CA GLY A 61 16.16 -17.12 -28.47
C GLY A 61 15.89 -17.72 -29.85
N LEU A 62 14.75 -18.41 -30.02
CA LEU A 62 14.33 -18.99 -31.29
C LEU A 62 14.08 -17.91 -32.35
N VAL A 63 13.38 -16.83 -32.00
CA VAL A 63 13.12 -15.71 -32.91
C VAL A 63 14.42 -15.04 -33.32
N ALA A 64 15.32 -14.75 -32.38
CA ALA A 64 16.62 -14.17 -32.68
C ALA A 64 17.47 -15.08 -33.59
N ALA A 65 17.54 -16.38 -33.31
CA ALA A 65 18.22 -17.35 -34.15
C ALA A 65 17.58 -17.45 -35.55
N SER A 66 16.24 -17.42 -35.63
CA SER A 66 15.54 -17.47 -36.90
C SER A 66 15.90 -16.26 -37.78
N ILE A 67 15.86 -15.04 -37.24
CA ILE A 67 16.18 -13.83 -38.00
C ILE A 67 17.62 -13.91 -38.51
N LEU A 68 18.56 -14.33 -37.66
CA LEU A 68 19.98 -14.39 -38.04
C LEU A 68 20.26 -15.47 -39.10
N LEU A 69 19.58 -16.62 -39.03
CA LEU A 69 19.74 -17.70 -39.99
C LEU A 69 19.06 -17.42 -41.34
N PHE A 70 17.86 -16.82 -41.33
CA PHE A 70 17.06 -16.60 -42.54
C PHE A 70 17.43 -15.33 -43.30
N ALA A 71 17.99 -14.33 -42.64
CA ALA A 71 18.34 -13.06 -43.28
C ALA A 71 19.72 -13.06 -43.98
N GLY A 72 20.49 -14.15 -43.87
CA GLY A 72 21.73 -14.36 -44.61
C GLY A 72 22.76 -13.25 -44.36
N GLU A 73 23.39 -12.75 -45.43
CA GLU A 73 24.41 -11.69 -45.35
C GLU A 73 23.85 -10.34 -44.87
N LEU A 74 22.54 -10.11 -45.01
CA LEU A 74 21.84 -8.90 -44.56
C LEU A 74 21.20 -9.08 -43.17
N GLY A 75 21.64 -10.07 -42.39
CA GLY A 75 21.02 -10.39 -41.09
C GLY A 75 21.02 -9.25 -40.08
N LEU A 76 22.05 -8.40 -40.10
CA LEU A 76 22.11 -7.24 -39.22
C LEU A 76 21.08 -6.18 -39.62
N ASP A 77 20.95 -5.89 -40.91
CA ASP A 77 19.98 -4.92 -41.43
C ASP A 77 18.54 -5.38 -41.19
N ALA A 78 18.28 -6.68 -41.35
CA ALA A 78 16.99 -7.27 -41.04
C ALA A 78 16.63 -7.12 -39.56
N LEU A 79 17.57 -7.40 -38.66
CA LEU A 79 17.38 -7.22 -37.22
C LEU A 79 17.09 -5.75 -36.88
N GLN A 80 17.84 -4.81 -37.46
CA GLN A 80 17.63 -3.38 -37.24
C GLN A 80 16.25 -2.92 -37.71
N ASN A 81 15.81 -3.35 -38.89
CA ASN A 81 14.49 -3.01 -39.43
C ASN A 81 13.35 -3.51 -38.54
N VAL A 82 13.45 -4.74 -38.03
CA VAL A 82 12.46 -5.30 -37.09
C VAL A 82 12.39 -4.47 -35.82
N VAL A 83 13.53 -4.10 -35.24
CA VAL A 83 13.58 -3.25 -34.03
C VAL A 83 12.99 -1.86 -34.29
N ILE A 84 13.20 -1.26 -35.46
CA ILE A 84 12.60 0.04 -35.80
C ILE A 84 11.07 -0.07 -35.92
N ILE A 85 10.57 -1.10 -36.61
CA ILE A 85 9.14 -1.31 -36.81
C ILE A 85 8.41 -1.57 -35.49
N ILE A 86 8.99 -2.39 -34.61
CA ILE A 86 8.42 -2.69 -33.28
C ILE A 86 8.64 -1.53 -32.29
N GLY A 87 9.76 -0.83 -32.40
CA GLY A 87 10.12 0.28 -31.52
C GLY A 87 9.21 1.49 -31.69
N LEU A 88 8.75 1.78 -32.92
CA LEU A 88 7.90 2.92 -33.22
C LEU A 88 6.55 2.94 -32.46
N PRO A 89 5.74 1.86 -32.41
CA PRO A 89 4.52 1.84 -31.60
C PRO A 89 4.83 1.90 -30.09
N VAL A 90 5.88 1.21 -29.62
CA VAL A 90 6.29 1.26 -28.20
C VAL A 90 6.74 2.66 -27.79
N PHE A 91 7.38 3.39 -28.70
CA PHE A 91 7.75 4.78 -28.50
C PHE A 91 6.50 5.64 -28.24
N ILE A 92 5.48 5.54 -29.09
CA ILE A 92 4.21 6.26 -28.89
C ILE A 92 3.57 5.90 -27.54
N LEU A 93 3.53 4.61 -27.19
CA LEU A 93 3.03 4.15 -25.90
C LEU A 93 3.79 4.75 -24.71
N THR A 94 5.11 4.90 -24.83
CA THR A 94 5.95 5.50 -23.78
C THR A 94 5.60 6.97 -23.57
N PHE A 95 5.30 7.73 -24.63
CA PHE A 95 4.81 9.12 -24.49
C PHE A 95 3.45 9.20 -23.82
N VAL A 96 2.54 8.29 -24.17
CA VAL A 96 1.23 8.18 -23.52
C VAL A 96 1.42 7.85 -22.03
N GLN A 97 2.29 6.90 -21.70
CA GLN A 97 2.60 6.54 -20.31
C GLN A 97 3.18 7.75 -19.54
N ALA A 98 4.09 8.52 -20.13
CA ALA A 98 4.62 9.73 -19.52
C ALA A 98 3.51 10.76 -19.25
N TRP A 99 2.58 10.95 -20.19
CA TRP A 99 1.42 11.82 -20.00
C TRP A 99 0.48 11.32 -18.89
N MET A 100 0.21 10.02 -18.84
CA MET A 100 -0.61 9.40 -17.79
C MET A 100 0.02 9.57 -16.41
N ILE A 101 1.34 9.44 -16.27
CA ILE A 101 2.04 9.66 -15.00
C ILE A 101 1.90 11.12 -14.56
N VAL A 102 2.09 12.08 -15.46
CA VAL A 102 1.91 13.51 -15.14
C VAL A 102 0.47 13.82 -14.73
N ARG A 103 -0.50 13.19 -15.39
CA ARG A 103 -1.92 13.30 -15.02
C ARG A 103 -2.19 12.69 -13.65
N ALA A 104 -1.72 11.46 -13.40
CA ALA A 104 -1.87 10.77 -12.13
C ALA A 104 -1.28 11.58 -10.97
N PHE A 105 -0.08 12.15 -11.14
CA PHE A 105 0.51 13.02 -10.12
C PHE A 105 -0.24 14.33 -9.91
N LYS A 106 -0.95 14.85 -10.91
CA LYS A 106 -1.82 16.03 -10.73
C LYS A 106 -3.10 15.68 -9.98
N GLU A 107 -3.65 14.49 -10.23
CA GLU A 107 -4.80 13.95 -9.51
C GLU A 107 -4.42 13.63 -8.05
N ASP A 108 -3.28 12.98 -7.80
CA ASP A 108 -2.77 12.71 -6.44
C ASP A 108 -2.38 13.97 -5.66
N ALA A 109 -1.96 15.05 -6.35
CA ALA A 109 -1.65 16.33 -5.73
C ALA A 109 -2.90 17.19 -5.45
N GLY A 110 -4.06 16.82 -6.01
CA GLY A 110 -5.30 17.58 -5.95
C GLY A 110 -6.36 16.90 -5.09
N GLU A 111 -6.72 17.57 -3.99
CA GLU A 111 -7.78 17.21 -3.04
C GLU A 111 -7.36 16.21 -1.95
N LEU A 112 -6.71 16.75 -0.91
CA LEU A 112 -6.96 16.21 0.43
C LEU A 112 -8.49 16.27 0.64
N PRO A 113 -9.16 15.17 1.02
CA PRO A 113 -10.56 15.21 1.43
C PRO A 113 -10.73 16.36 2.41
N PRO A 114 -11.79 17.18 2.32
CA PRO A 114 -11.98 18.29 3.25
C PRO A 114 -11.85 17.74 4.66
N LEU A 115 -10.86 18.23 5.41
CA LEU A 115 -10.65 17.81 6.79
C LEU A 115 -11.94 18.11 7.54
N ARG A 116 -12.72 17.07 7.83
CA ARG A 116 -13.96 17.22 8.60
C ARG A 116 -13.56 17.51 10.04
N THR A 117 -13.50 18.79 10.38
CA THR A 117 -13.25 19.21 11.75
C THR A 117 -14.49 18.96 12.59
N ARG A 118 -14.30 18.62 13.87
CA ARG A 118 -15.41 18.56 14.82
C ARG A 118 -16.00 19.96 14.94
N GLN A 119 -17.28 20.10 14.61
CA GLN A 119 -17.98 21.37 14.83
C GLN A 119 -18.43 21.45 16.29
N TRP A 120 -18.16 22.59 16.92
CA TRP A 120 -18.60 22.85 18.28
C TRP A 120 -20.06 23.31 18.26
N LYS A 121 -20.87 22.74 19.14
CA LYS A 121 -22.22 23.23 19.38
C LYS A 121 -22.14 24.62 20.03
N GLN A 122 -23.01 25.55 19.64
CA GLN A 122 -23.00 26.90 20.19
C GLN A 122 -23.23 26.85 21.71
N VAL A 123 -22.30 27.44 22.47
CA VAL A 123 -22.37 27.48 23.93
C VAL A 123 -23.21 28.68 24.36
N LEU A 124 -24.29 28.42 25.08
CA LEU A 124 -25.10 29.46 25.71
C LEU A 124 -24.60 29.71 27.13
N PRO A 125 -24.42 30.98 27.56
CA PRO A 125 -24.13 31.29 28.95
C PRO A 125 -25.25 30.77 29.87
N VAL A 126 -24.87 30.35 31.07
CA VAL A 126 -25.75 29.60 31.98
C VAL A 126 -27.00 30.38 32.38
N GLU A 127 -26.91 31.70 32.47
CA GLU A 127 -28.05 32.58 32.78
C GLU A 127 -29.09 32.55 31.65
N GLU A 128 -28.64 32.56 30.41
CA GLU A 128 -29.50 32.59 29.22
C GLU A 128 -30.13 31.22 28.94
N TYR A 129 -29.38 30.14 29.19
CA TYR A 129 -29.91 28.77 29.14
C TYR A 129 -31.09 28.59 30.10
N ARG A 130 -30.95 29.04 31.35
CA ARG A 130 -32.00 28.92 32.38
C ARG A 130 -33.27 29.67 32.00
N ARG A 131 -33.14 30.86 31.43
CA ARG A 131 -34.28 31.66 30.96
C ARG A 131 -35.01 30.97 29.80
N ARG A 132 -34.28 30.53 28.78
CA ARG A 132 -34.87 29.85 27.61
C ARG A 132 -35.49 28.51 27.97
N ALA A 133 -34.89 27.76 28.90
CA ALA A 133 -35.44 26.49 29.37
C ALA A 133 -36.77 26.64 30.13
N GLN A 134 -37.04 27.81 30.70
CA GLN A 134 -38.31 28.14 31.34
C GLN A 134 -39.38 28.60 30.35
N GLU A 135 -38.97 29.27 29.25
CA GLU A 135 -39.87 29.83 28.24
C GLU A 135 -40.24 28.81 27.14
N ASP A 136 -39.27 28.07 26.59
CA ASP A 136 -39.46 27.03 25.58
C ASP A 136 -38.32 26.00 25.59
N PHE A 137 -38.65 24.77 26.00
CA PHE A 137 -37.70 23.66 26.10
C PHE A 137 -37.15 23.18 24.73
N THR A 138 -37.87 23.42 23.63
CA THR A 138 -37.48 22.98 22.28
C THR A 138 -36.31 23.80 21.76
N SER A 139 -36.34 25.11 22.00
CA SER A 139 -35.27 26.05 21.63
C SER A 139 -33.91 25.73 22.26
N VAL A 140 -33.89 24.97 23.37
CA VAL A 140 -32.68 24.68 24.16
C VAL A 140 -31.96 23.42 23.68
N GLN A 141 -32.65 22.52 22.99
CA GLN A 141 -32.08 21.25 22.51
C GLN A 141 -30.96 21.43 21.48
N GLU A 142 -30.94 22.58 20.79
CA GLU A 142 -29.92 22.96 19.82
C GLU A 142 -28.66 23.60 20.45
N TYR A 143 -28.67 23.90 21.76
CA TYR A 143 -27.54 24.54 22.46
C TYR A 143 -26.93 23.64 23.54
N SER A 144 -25.70 23.96 23.95
CA SER A 144 -25.00 23.27 25.04
C SER A 144 -24.52 24.26 26.10
N ILE A 145 -24.52 23.84 27.37
CA ILE A 145 -23.95 24.63 28.48
C ILE A 145 -22.44 24.37 28.60
N HIS A 146 -22.03 23.15 28.24
CA HIS A 146 -20.65 22.71 28.24
C HIS A 146 -20.17 22.58 26.80
N PRO A 147 -18.89 22.83 26.53
CA PRO A 147 -18.33 22.73 25.18
C PRO A 147 -18.41 21.27 24.71
N GLU A 148 -19.46 20.96 23.98
CA GLU A 148 -19.78 19.64 23.46
C GLU A 148 -19.73 19.69 21.92
N TYR A 149 -19.16 18.64 21.33
CA TYR A 149 -19.03 18.54 19.88
C TYR A 149 -20.19 17.72 19.31
N ASP A 150 -20.55 18.00 18.06
CA ASP A 150 -21.51 17.18 17.33
C ASP A 150 -20.85 15.86 16.88
N GLU A 151 -21.29 14.74 17.44
CA GLU A 151 -20.77 13.40 17.13
C GLU A 151 -20.94 13.02 15.66
N THR A 152 -21.94 13.57 14.97
CA THR A 152 -22.17 13.30 13.54
C THR A 152 -21.09 13.91 12.64
N THR A 153 -20.33 14.90 13.16
CA THR A 153 -19.25 15.58 12.45
C THR A 153 -17.86 15.00 12.74
N ALA A 154 -17.73 13.98 13.59
CA ALA A 154 -16.43 13.40 13.95
C ALA A 154 -15.68 12.82 12.73
N PRO A 155 -14.37 13.05 12.55
CA PRO A 155 -13.64 12.51 11.40
C PRO A 155 -13.64 10.97 11.42
N GLU A 156 -13.84 10.35 10.26
CA GLU A 156 -13.93 8.87 10.11
C GLU A 156 -12.60 8.16 10.45
N TYR A 157 -11.47 8.89 10.44
CA TYR A 157 -10.13 8.39 10.74
C TYR A 157 -9.36 9.33 11.69
N GLU A 158 -9.68 9.32 12.97
CA GLU A 158 -8.90 10.08 13.98
C GLU A 158 -7.69 9.25 14.43
N SER A 159 -6.65 9.18 13.60
CA SER A 159 -5.43 8.41 13.90
C SER A 159 -4.42 9.16 14.78
N LEU A 160 -4.62 10.47 15.02
CA LEU A 160 -3.81 11.26 15.95
C LEU A 160 -4.63 11.60 17.20
N VAL A 161 -4.53 10.75 18.22
CA VAL A 161 -4.99 11.13 19.56
C VAL A 161 -4.02 12.20 20.09
N PRO A 162 -4.49 13.41 20.45
CA PRO A 162 -3.60 14.46 20.91
C PRO A 162 -2.97 14.07 22.25
N ASN A 163 -1.63 14.11 22.33
CA ASN A 163 -0.87 13.82 23.55
C ASN A 163 -0.94 14.98 24.56
N THR A 164 -2.15 15.29 25.02
CA THR A 164 -2.42 16.34 26.01
C THR A 164 -2.34 15.77 27.43
N TYR A 165 -1.97 16.62 28.39
CA TYR A 165 -1.88 16.22 29.81
C TYR A 165 -3.17 15.59 30.35
N GLN A 166 -4.33 16.06 29.89
CA GLN A 166 -5.65 15.52 30.27
C GLN A 166 -5.81 14.08 29.78
N GLU A 167 -5.43 13.81 28.53
CA GLU A 167 -5.55 12.48 27.93
C GLU A 167 -4.55 11.49 28.54
N ILE A 168 -3.30 11.92 28.78
CA ILE A 168 -2.31 11.12 29.52
C ILE A 168 -2.83 10.76 30.91
N ARG A 169 -3.47 11.71 31.61
CA ARG A 169 -4.06 11.47 32.94
C ARG A 169 -5.24 10.51 32.86
N ARG A 170 -6.11 10.65 31.86
CA ARG A 170 -7.25 9.77 31.64
C ARG A 170 -6.79 8.33 31.35
N GLN A 171 -5.87 8.14 30.41
CA GLN A 171 -5.27 6.85 30.11
C GLN A 171 -4.55 6.24 31.33
N ARG A 172 -3.85 7.05 32.13
CA ARG A 172 -3.24 6.56 33.39
C ARG A 172 -4.28 6.15 34.43
N THR A 173 -5.41 6.86 34.49
CA THR A 173 -6.48 6.57 35.45
C THR A 173 -7.28 5.34 35.02
N GLU A 174 -7.59 5.21 33.72
CA GLU A 174 -8.26 4.05 33.12
C GLU A 174 -7.32 2.83 33.16
N GLY A 175 -6.08 2.95 32.68
CA GLY A 175 -5.09 1.88 32.74
C GLY A 175 -4.72 1.48 34.17
N GLY A 176 -4.67 2.42 35.12
CA GLY A 176 -4.47 2.11 36.54
C GLY A 176 -5.69 1.45 37.20
N ALA A 177 -6.90 1.71 36.72
CA ALA A 177 -8.10 1.02 37.16
C ALA A 177 -8.15 -0.41 36.60
N ASP A 178 -7.72 -0.61 35.36
CA ASP A 178 -7.59 -1.92 34.72
C ASP A 178 -6.51 -2.77 35.41
N GLU A 179 -5.34 -2.19 35.72
CA GLU A 179 -4.24 -2.86 36.43
C GLU A 179 -4.65 -3.23 37.87
N ALA A 180 -5.42 -2.37 38.55
CA ALA A 180 -5.99 -2.67 39.86
C ALA A 180 -7.09 -3.75 39.80
N ALA A 181 -7.90 -3.78 38.74
CA ALA A 181 -8.89 -4.83 38.51
C ALA A 181 -8.22 -6.19 38.22
N GLU A 182 -7.12 -6.18 37.47
CA GLU A 182 -6.32 -7.38 37.16
C GLU A 182 -5.59 -7.91 38.41
N LEU A 183 -5.07 -7.03 39.27
CA LEU A 183 -4.53 -7.40 40.59
C LEU A 183 -5.61 -7.93 41.55
N ALA A 184 -6.83 -7.41 41.47
CA ALA A 184 -7.98 -7.90 42.24
C ALA A 184 -8.48 -9.27 41.74
N GLU A 185 -8.43 -9.54 40.43
CA GLU A 185 -8.69 -10.87 39.88
C GLU A 185 -7.56 -11.87 40.18
N GLY A 186 -6.31 -11.41 40.23
CA GLY A 186 -5.14 -12.25 40.56
C GLY A 186 -5.01 -12.64 42.04
N THR A 187 -5.58 -11.85 42.97
CA THR A 187 -5.39 -12.02 44.43
C THR A 187 -6.63 -12.58 45.17
N GLY A 188 -7.55 -13.21 44.45
CA GLY A 188 -8.85 -13.65 44.97
C GLY A 188 -9.04 -15.16 45.11
N ALA A 189 -8.12 -15.87 45.79
CA ALA A 189 -8.41 -17.20 46.31
C ALA A 189 -9.26 -17.11 47.59
N GLY A 190 -10.48 -17.65 47.55
CA GLY A 190 -11.22 -18.14 48.73
C GLY A 190 -12.18 -17.18 49.43
N GLY A 191 -13.49 -17.41 49.24
CA GLY A 191 -14.52 -17.06 50.23
C GLY A 191 -15.61 -16.09 49.75
N GLY A 192 -16.72 -16.62 49.22
CA GLY A 192 -17.99 -15.87 49.13
C GLY A 192 -18.78 -15.92 50.47
N PRO A 193 -20.08 -15.51 50.50
CA PRO A 193 -20.89 -14.91 49.44
C PRO A 193 -21.69 -13.66 49.89
N GLY A 194 -22.12 -12.81 48.95
CA GLY A 194 -23.00 -11.67 49.30
C GLY A 194 -23.50 -10.87 48.11
N ARG A 195 -24.49 -11.43 47.41
CA ARG A 195 -25.15 -10.88 46.21
C ARG A 195 -25.56 -9.40 46.35
N ARG A 196 -25.16 -8.57 45.38
CA ARG A 196 -26.10 -7.64 44.70
C ARG A 196 -25.89 -7.71 43.20
N ARG A 197 -26.88 -8.30 42.53
CA ARG A 197 -27.11 -8.16 41.09
C ARG A 197 -27.34 -6.67 40.80
N ARG A 198 -26.58 -6.11 39.86
CA ARG A 198 -27.16 -5.20 38.89
C ARG A 198 -26.84 -5.72 37.50
N ASP A 199 -27.95 -5.89 36.80
CA ASP A 199 -28.10 -6.56 35.54
C ASP A 199 -27.26 -5.92 34.43
N ARG A 200 -26.70 -6.80 33.60
CA ARG A 200 -26.10 -6.46 32.32
C ARG A 200 -27.17 -5.82 31.43
N CYS A 201 -26.96 -4.57 31.03
CA CYS A 201 -27.36 -4.16 29.68
C CYS A 201 -26.16 -4.40 28.77
N ARG A 202 -26.27 -5.49 28.00
CA ARG A 202 -25.38 -5.86 26.91
C ARG A 202 -26.14 -5.59 25.61
N ALA A 203 -25.73 -4.56 24.90
CA ALA A 203 -25.93 -4.31 23.47
C ALA A 203 -25.04 -3.09 23.16
N ASP A 204 -24.21 -3.02 22.13
CA ASP A 204 -23.72 -3.99 21.15
C ASP A 204 -22.45 -3.31 20.60
N GLY A 205 -21.35 -4.02 20.46
CA GLY A 205 -20.05 -3.39 20.17
C GLY A 205 -19.01 -4.46 19.91
N GLY A 206 -19.14 -5.09 18.75
CA GLY A 206 -18.28 -6.18 18.29
C GLY A 206 -16.83 -5.72 18.12
N ALA A 207 -16.03 -5.87 19.18
CA ALA A 207 -14.58 -5.90 19.08
C ALA A 207 -14.17 -7.22 18.39
N ALA A 208 -14.07 -7.17 17.06
CA ALA A 208 -13.50 -8.25 16.26
C ALA A 208 -12.00 -8.34 16.53
N ARG A 209 -11.67 -9.21 17.48
CA ARG A 209 -10.33 -9.66 17.82
C ARG A 209 -9.78 -10.45 16.63
N VAL A 210 -9.02 -9.81 15.72
CA VAL A 210 -8.38 -10.50 14.59
C VAL A 210 -7.23 -11.34 15.12
N ARG A 211 -7.54 -12.62 15.29
CA ARG A 211 -6.63 -13.71 15.62
C ARG A 211 -5.85 -14.08 14.35
N VAL A 212 -4.56 -13.75 14.32
CA VAL A 212 -3.60 -14.25 13.34
C VAL A 212 -3.64 -15.77 13.35
N ARG A 213 -4.08 -16.39 12.24
CA ARG A 213 -3.96 -17.83 12.05
C ARG A 213 -3.51 -18.13 10.62
N SER A 214 -2.27 -18.55 10.53
CA SER A 214 -1.61 -19.18 9.39
C SER A 214 -2.33 -20.44 8.92
N VAL A 215 -2.52 -20.59 7.60
CA VAL A 215 -2.91 -21.83 6.90
C VAL A 215 -2.21 -21.78 5.54
N LEU A 216 -0.95 -22.19 5.43
CA LEU A 216 -0.49 -23.51 4.95
C LEU A 216 -1.58 -24.53 4.54
N ARG A 217 -1.40 -25.00 3.29
CA ARG A 217 -1.69 -26.34 2.74
C ARG A 217 -3.15 -26.75 2.46
N GLY A 218 -3.39 -26.99 1.18
CA GLY A 218 -3.76 -28.33 0.72
C GLY A 218 -4.98 -28.42 -0.20
N LYS A 219 -4.74 -28.41 -1.52
CA LYS A 219 -5.06 -29.52 -2.43
C LYS A 219 -4.54 -29.24 -3.83
#